data_AF-A0A2G4SGN2-F1
#
_entry.id   AF-A0A2G4SGN2-F1
#
_cell.length_a   1.000
_cell.length_b   1.000
_cell.length_c   1.000
_cell.angle_alpha   90.00
_cell.angle_beta   90.00
_cell.angle_gamma   90.00
#
_symmetry.space_group_name_H-M   'P 1'
#
loop_
_entity.id
_entity.type
_entity.pdbx_description
1 polymer ?
#
loop_
_entity_poly.entity_id
_entity_poly.type
_entity_poly.pdbx_seq_one_letter_code
_entity_poly.pdbx_strand_id
1 'polypeptide(L)' 'CANCHATDTPLWRRDASGKTICNACGLYYKLHHVHRPPTMKSTVIKRRKR' A
#
# COMPACT_ATOMS: atom_id res chain seq x y z
N CYS A 1 2.04 7.97 0.88
CA CYS A 1 0.84 7.09 0.90
C CYS A 1 -0.20 7.69 1.84
N ALA A 2 -1.42 7.95 1.36
CA ALA A 2 -2.48 8.55 2.17
C ALA A 2 -3.04 7.65 3.29
N ASN A 3 -2.81 6.32 3.24
CA ASN A 3 -3.28 5.38 4.25
C ASN A 3 -2.22 5.07 5.32
N CYS A 4 -1.05 4.56 4.92
CA CYS A 4 -0.03 4.08 5.88
C CYS A 4 1.20 4.99 6.02
N HIS A 5 1.17 6.18 5.42
CA HIS A 5 2.29 7.14 5.40
C HIS A 5 3.63 6.54 4.91
N ALA A 6 3.59 5.45 4.13
CA ALA A 6 4.78 4.98 3.43
C ALA A 6 5.29 6.08 2.49
N THR A 7 6.60 6.31 2.53
CA THR A 7 7.36 7.24 1.68
C THR A 7 8.00 6.52 0.50
N ASP A 8 8.34 5.25 0.66
CA ASP A 8 8.88 4.39 -0.39
C ASP A 8 7.90 3.25 -0.73
N THR A 9 7.74 2.98 -2.02
CA THR A 9 6.95 1.87 -2.54
C THR A 9 7.36 1.60 -3.99
N PRO A 10 7.42 0.32 -4.41
CA PRO A 10 7.78 -0.02 -5.79
C PRO A 10 6.75 0.44 -6.84
N LEU A 11 5.51 0.73 -6.42
CA LEU A 11 4.46 1.21 -7.29
C LEU A 11 3.46 2.07 -6.51
N TRP A 12 3.22 3.30 -6.97
CA TRP A 12 2.15 4.14 -6.47
C TRP A 12 0.82 3.80 -7.16
N ARG A 13 -0.27 3.79 -6.39
CA ARG A 13 -1.64 3.57 -6.86
C ARG A 13 -2.51 4.77 -6.48
N ARG A 14 -3.64 4.94 -7.17
CA ARG A 14 -4.70 5.89 -6.78
C ARG A 14 -5.90 5.11 -6.26
N ASP A 15 -6.50 5.59 -5.18
CA ASP A 15 -7.79 5.06 -4.70
C ASP A 15 -8.97 5.66 -5.49
N ALA A 16 -10.19 5.22 -5.17
CA ALA A 16 -11.41 5.71 -5.81
C ALA A 16 -11.69 7.20 -5.54
N SER A 17 -11.12 7.75 -4.46
CA SER A 17 -11.18 9.18 -4.13
C SER A 17 -10.04 9.99 -4.76
N GLY A 18 -9.20 9.37 -5.59
CA GLY A 18 -8.05 9.99 -6.24
C GLY A 18 -6.83 10.19 -5.35
N LYS A 19 -6.83 9.70 -4.10
CA LYS A 19 -5.68 9.83 -3.19
C LYS A 19 -4.58 8.85 -3.56
N THR A 20 -3.35 9.31 -3.47
CA THR A 20 -2.15 8.50 -3.75
C THR A 20 -1.84 7.54 -2.60
N ILE A 21 -1.94 6.23 -2.85
CA ILE A 21 -1.68 5.15 -1.91
C ILE A 21 -0.54 4.23 -2.39
N CYS A 22 0.15 3.55 -1.48
CA CYS A 22 1.21 2.62 -1.86
C CYS A 22 0.66 1.32 -2.43
N ASN A 23 1.50 0.55 -3.12
CA ASN A 23 1.10 -0.72 -3.73
C ASN A 23 0.44 -1.67 -2.74
N ALA A 24 1.02 -1.84 -1.55
CA ALA A 24 0.50 -2.74 -0.52
C ALA A 24 -0.88 -2.32 -0.01
N CYS A 25 -1.13 -1.02 0.19
CA CYS A 25 -2.43 -0.53 0.61
C CYS A 25 -3.50 -0.73 -0.48
N GLY A 26 -3.15 -0.47 -1.75
CA GLY A 26 -4.09 -0.67 -2.86
C GLY A 26 -4.42 -2.13 -3.12
N LEU A 27 -3.41 -3.02 -3.07
CA LEU A 27 -3.64 -4.46 -3.21
C LEU A 27 -4.46 -5.03 -2.06
N TYR A 28 -4.20 -4.59 -0.82
CA TYR A 28 -4.96 -5.02 0.35
C TYR A 28 -6.43 -4.61 0.25
N TYR A 29 -6.72 -3.35 -0.11
CA TYR A 29 -8.09 -2.88 -0.27
C TYR A 29 -8.82 -3.61 -1.42
N LYS A 30 -8.12 -3.90 -2.53
CA LYS A 30 -8.70 -4.67 -3.63
C LYS A 30 -9.10 -6.09 -3.22
N LEU A 31 -8.34 -6.72 -2.33
CA LEU A 31 -8.58 -8.11 -1.90
C LEU A 31 -9.57 -8.21 -0.73
N HIS A 32 -9.51 -7.28 0.22
CA HIS A 32 -10.26 -7.38 1.48
C HIS A 32 -11.37 -6.33 1.62
N HIS A 33 -11.46 -5.37 0.71
CA HIS A 33 -12.41 -4.25 0.74
C HIS A 33 -12.38 -3.42 2.03
N VAL A 34 -11.27 -3.50 2.77
CA VAL A 34 -11.00 -2.74 3.99
C VAL A 34 -9.62 -2.09 3.92
N HIS A 35 -9.43 -1.01 4.68
CA HIS A 35 -8.14 -0.32 4.74
C HIS A 35 -7.08 -1.19 5.43
N ARG A 36 -5.88 -1.21 4.86
CA ARG A 36 -4.75 -1.97 5.40
C ARG A 36 -4.41 -1.48 6.81
N PRO A 37 -4.47 -2.35 7.84
CA PRO A 37 -4.16 -1.95 9.20
C PRO A 37 -2.67 -1.58 9.36
N PRO A 38 -2.35 -0.62 10.23
CA PRO A 38 -0.97 -0.15 10.43
C PRO A 38 -0.05 -1.24 10.99
N THR A 39 -0.58 -2.22 11.73
CA THR A 39 0.17 -3.35 12.30
C THR A 39 0.85 -4.23 11.24
N MET A 40 0.34 -4.23 10.01
CA MET A 40 0.94 -4.99 8.89
C MET A 40 2.00 -4.19 8.12
N LYS A 41 2.22 -2.91 8.45
CA LYS A 41 3.23 -2.08 7.78
C LYS A 41 4.62 -2.59 8.16
N SER A 42 5.38 -3.04 7.15
CA SER A 42 6.81 -3.27 7.28
C SER A 42 7.56 -2.12 6.64
N THR A 43 8.63 -1.66 7.29
CA THR A 43 9.55 -0.63 6.77
C THR A 43 10.52 -1.19 5.74
N VAL A 44 10.70 -2.52 5.70
CA VAL A 44 11.67 -3.18 4.80
C VAL A 44 10.94 -3.70 3.56
N ILE A 45 11.31 -3.16 2.39
CA ILE A 45 10.80 -3.64 1.10
C ILE A 45 11.57 -4.91 0.71
N LYS A 46 10.93 -6.08 0.86
CA LYS A 46 11.50 -7.36 0.44
C LYS A 46 11.42 -7.50 -1.08
N ARG A 47 12.59 -7.60 -1.74
CA ARG A 47 12.69 -7.92 -3.17
C ARG A 47 12.46 -9.42 -3.39
N ARG A 48 11.60 -9.78 -4.34
CA ARG A 48 11.41 -11.17 -4.79
C ARG A 48 12.28 -11.44 -6.02
N LYS A 49 12.78 -12.66 -6.18
CA LYS A 49 13.45 -13.10 -7.42
C LYS A 49 12.38 -13.11 -8.53
N ARG A 50 12.64 -12.40 -9.63
CA ARG A 50 11.73 -12.30 -10.78
C ARG A 50 11.96 -13.45 -11.73
#